data_AF-A0A9Q3Z9E6-F1
#
_entry.id   AF-A0A9Q3Z9E6-F1
#
_cell.length_a   1.000
_cell.length_b   1.000
_cell.length_c   1.000
_cell.angle_alpha   90.00
_cell.angle_beta   90.00
_cell.angle_gamma   90.00
#
_symmetry.space_group_name_H-M   'P 1'
#
loop_
_entity.id
_entity.type
_entity.pdbx_description
1 polymer ?
#
loop_
_entity_poly.entity_id
_entity_poly.type
_entity_poly.pdbx_seq_one_letter_code
_entity_poly.pdbx_strand_id
1 'polypeptide(L)'
;MPAAPVTIRGHQGMVVMMRFLRREGMFCRTCALASFRDMQADTMVMGWWGPLSVLITPFTLLGNLSALSGIRRIPEPATAGFRPPLDPGRPVFRRPAGIIALIPLCLVGLVVVAIPLLVIIGLVVGPSHSGDTTDNSVDHPTLTVGSCARNTTEWPAQDLRPEPCDSPAAELRVYAPEKNSCAAGDYLAYLEYSKDGTSLCLHPLKGHAVQHR
;
A
#
# COMPACT_ATOMS: atom_id res chain seq x y z
N MET A 1 -47.15 -20.43 17.99
CA MET A 1 -46.11 -19.72 17.20
C MET A 1 -44.93 -20.64 16.99
N PRO A 2 -44.43 -20.83 15.75
CA PRO A 2 -43.22 -21.61 15.50
C PRO A 2 -42.01 -20.87 16.09
N ALA A 3 -41.25 -21.57 16.93
CA ALA A 3 -39.99 -21.10 17.52
C ALA A 3 -38.92 -22.15 17.23
N ALA A 4 -37.71 -21.69 16.92
CA ALA A 4 -36.58 -22.58 16.67
C ALA A 4 -35.41 -22.19 17.58
N PRO A 5 -34.54 -23.15 17.92
CA PRO A 5 -33.31 -22.84 18.63
C PRO A 5 -32.41 -22.02 17.70
N VAL A 6 -32.04 -20.81 18.14
CA VAL A 6 -31.12 -19.93 17.42
C VAL A 6 -30.01 -19.53 18.36
N THR A 7 -28.76 -19.74 17.91
CA THR A 7 -27.57 -19.22 18.56
C THR A 7 -27.09 -18.01 17.76
N ILE A 8 -27.19 -16.83 18.38
CA ILE A 8 -26.69 -15.57 17.81
C ILE A 8 -25.35 -15.25 18.47
N ARG A 9 -24.30 -15.07 17.65
CA ARG A 9 -22.97 -14.69 18.10
C ARG A 9 -22.70 -13.24 17.71
N GLY A 10 -22.44 -12.39 18.70
CA GLY A 10 -22.03 -11.00 18.53
C GLY A 10 -20.56 -10.85 18.89
N HIS A 11 -19.87 -9.93 18.21
CA HIS A 11 -18.47 -9.64 18.47
C HIS A 11 -18.32 -8.15 18.71
N GLN A 12 -18.16 -7.74 19.97
CA GLN A 12 -17.84 -6.35 20.30
C GLN A 12 -16.33 -6.25 20.47
N GLY A 13 -15.64 -5.66 19.49
CA GLY A 13 -14.26 -5.21 19.71
C GLY A 13 -14.30 -3.91 20.51
N MET A 14 -13.55 -3.77 21.58
CA MET A 14 -13.22 -2.46 22.15
C MET A 14 -11.73 -2.24 21.92
N VAL A 15 -11.25 -0.99 21.90
CA VAL A 15 -9.84 -0.62 21.61
C VAL A 15 -8.82 -1.58 22.27
N VAL A 16 -9.12 -2.05 23.48
CA VAL A 16 -8.23 -2.89 24.31
C VAL A 16 -8.81 -4.27 24.64
N MET A 17 -10.11 -4.52 24.46
CA MET A 17 -10.78 -5.74 24.93
C MET A 17 -11.76 -6.31 23.91
N MET A 18 -11.75 -7.62 23.70
CA MET A 18 -12.71 -8.28 22.82
C MET A 18 -13.80 -8.97 23.67
N ARG A 19 -15.07 -8.69 23.37
CA ARG A 19 -16.22 -9.33 24.01
C ARG A 19 -17.00 -10.16 22.99
N PHE A 20 -16.88 -11.47 23.13
CA PHE A 20 -17.71 -12.44 22.41
C PHE A 20 -19.05 -12.58 23.16
N LEU A 21 -20.13 -12.07 22.57
CA LEU A 21 -21.47 -12.26 23.09
C LEU A 21 -22.10 -13.47 22.43
N ARG A 22 -22.64 -14.38 23.23
CA ARG A 22 -23.43 -15.52 22.75
C ARG A 22 -24.81 -15.40 23.37
N ARG A 23 -25.85 -15.25 22.53
CA ARG A 23 -27.24 -15.40 22.95
C ARG A 23 -27.81 -16.67 22.35
N GLU A 24 -28.23 -17.57 23.22
CA GLU A 24 -28.87 -18.83 22.86
C GLU A 24 -30.29 -18.83 23.42
N GLY A 25 -31.26 -19.21 22.60
CA GLY A 25 -32.64 -19.27 23.04
C GLY A 25 -33.59 -19.72 21.93
N MET A 26 -34.83 -19.96 22.32
CA MET A 26 -35.92 -20.22 21.39
C MET A 26 -36.49 -18.88 20.92
N PHE A 27 -36.23 -18.53 19.67
CA PHE A 27 -36.68 -17.27 19.09
C PHE A 27 -37.71 -17.49 17.99
N CYS A 28 -38.71 -16.60 17.95
CA CYS A 28 -39.58 -16.42 16.80
C CYS A 28 -38.80 -15.77 15.65
N ARG A 29 -39.23 -15.92 14.39
CA ARG A 29 -38.52 -15.37 13.22
C ARG A 29 -38.19 -13.86 13.35
N THR A 30 -39.17 -13.06 13.76
CA THR A 30 -39.03 -11.59 13.93
C THR A 30 -38.15 -11.24 15.13
N CYS A 31 -38.32 -11.96 16.25
CA CYS A 31 -37.51 -11.84 17.47
C CYS A 31 -36.02 -12.12 17.20
N ALA A 32 -35.74 -13.17 16.43
CA ALA A 32 -34.40 -13.57 16.02
C ALA A 32 -33.78 -12.53 15.09
N LEU A 33 -34.56 -12.02 14.11
CA LEU A 33 -34.12 -10.94 13.22
C LEU A 33 -33.79 -9.64 13.96
N ALA A 34 -34.61 -9.24 14.92
CA ALA A 34 -34.39 -8.04 15.72
C ALA A 34 -33.09 -8.15 16.54
N SER A 35 -32.93 -9.27 17.26
CA SER A 35 -31.74 -9.54 18.07
C SER A 35 -30.47 -9.63 17.23
N PHE A 36 -30.56 -10.25 16.04
CA PHE A 36 -29.44 -10.33 15.10
C PHE A 36 -29.03 -8.93 14.61
N ARG A 37 -29.98 -8.10 14.18
CA ARG A 37 -29.69 -6.76 13.64
C ARG A 37 -29.09 -5.83 14.67
N ASP A 38 -29.53 -5.93 15.92
CA ASP A 38 -29.02 -5.11 17.03
C ASP A 38 -27.56 -5.47 17.35
N MET A 39 -27.28 -6.78 17.50
CA MET A 39 -25.91 -7.26 17.76
C MET A 39 -24.93 -6.98 16.60
N GLN A 40 -25.39 -7.05 15.35
CA GLN A 40 -24.56 -6.71 14.19
C GLN A 40 -24.27 -5.21 14.12
N ALA A 41 -25.22 -4.35 14.48
CA ALA A 41 -24.99 -2.90 14.56
C ALA A 41 -23.94 -2.57 15.61
N ASP A 42 -24.03 -3.16 16.80
CA ASP A 42 -23.02 -3.00 17.87
C ASP A 42 -21.66 -3.54 17.46
N THR A 43 -21.64 -4.70 16.78
CA THR A 43 -20.40 -5.33 16.26
C THR A 43 -19.70 -4.41 15.27
N MET A 44 -20.44 -3.74 14.38
CA MET A 44 -19.84 -2.78 13.47
C MET A 44 -19.33 -1.55 14.21
N VAL A 45 -20.10 -0.99 15.15
CA VAL A 45 -19.73 0.25 15.85
C VAL A 45 -18.53 0.08 16.80
N MET A 46 -18.40 -1.10 17.40
CA MET A 46 -17.33 -1.36 18.35
C MET A 46 -16.15 -2.09 17.65
N GLY A 47 -16.41 -2.95 16.68
CA GLY A 47 -15.38 -3.81 16.06
C GLY A 47 -14.25 -3.12 15.29
N TRP A 48 -14.29 -1.81 15.06
CA TRP A 48 -13.24 -1.08 14.33
C TRP A 48 -12.13 -0.48 15.21
N TRP A 49 -12.32 -0.44 16.53
CA TRP A 49 -11.43 0.31 17.41
C TRP A 49 -10.07 -0.36 17.67
N GLY A 50 -9.86 -1.60 17.21
CA GLY A 50 -8.60 -2.34 17.38
C GLY A 50 -8.03 -2.84 16.05
N PRO A 51 -6.69 -2.80 15.83
CA PRO A 51 -6.05 -3.19 14.57
C PRO A 51 -6.26 -4.67 14.20
N LEU A 52 -6.31 -5.58 15.20
CA LEU A 52 -6.69 -6.98 14.98
C LEU A 52 -8.19 -7.14 14.69
N SER A 53 -9.04 -6.30 15.27
CA SER A 53 -10.49 -6.36 15.10
C SER A 53 -10.95 -5.95 13.69
N VAL A 54 -10.16 -5.14 12.99
CA VAL A 54 -10.36 -4.78 11.57
C VAL A 54 -10.30 -5.99 10.64
N LEU A 55 -9.47 -6.99 10.94
CA LEU A 55 -9.40 -8.23 10.15
C LEU A 55 -10.46 -9.25 10.59
N ILE A 56 -10.76 -9.32 11.88
CA ILE A 56 -11.72 -10.30 12.43
C ILE A 56 -13.16 -9.92 12.12
N THR A 57 -13.50 -8.63 12.05
CA THR A 57 -14.87 -8.15 11.77
C THR A 57 -15.44 -8.65 10.45
N PRO A 58 -14.77 -8.58 9.27
CA PRO A 58 -15.34 -9.11 8.03
C PRO A 58 -15.56 -10.62 8.08
N PHE A 59 -14.65 -11.39 8.68
CA PHE A 59 -14.86 -12.85 8.87
C PHE A 59 -16.06 -13.14 9.78
N THR A 60 -16.25 -12.34 10.82
CA THR A 60 -17.37 -12.51 11.76
C THR A 60 -18.69 -12.09 11.12
N LEU A 61 -18.70 -11.06 10.27
CA LEU A 61 -19.86 -10.66 9.46
C LEU A 61 -20.22 -11.74 8.44
N LEU A 62 -19.23 -12.33 7.76
CA LEU A 62 -19.43 -13.45 6.84
C LEU A 62 -19.97 -14.70 7.56
N GLY A 63 -19.40 -15.05 8.71
CA GLY A 63 -19.89 -16.14 9.55
C GLY A 63 -21.35 -15.93 9.99
N ASN A 64 -21.76 -14.68 10.20
CA ASN A 64 -23.12 -14.30 10.57
C ASN A 64 -24.15 -14.42 9.43
N LEU A 65 -23.73 -14.55 8.16
CA LEU A 65 -24.65 -14.87 7.05
C LEU A 65 -25.27 -16.26 7.21
N SER A 66 -24.54 -17.21 7.82
CA SER A 66 -25.05 -18.55 8.13
C SER A 66 -26.18 -18.49 9.17
N ALA A 67 -26.05 -17.64 10.19
CA ALA A 67 -27.10 -17.40 11.18
C ALA A 67 -28.31 -16.73 10.53
N LEU A 68 -28.11 -15.77 9.63
CA LEU A 68 -29.21 -15.14 8.87
C LEU A 68 -29.96 -16.15 7.99
N SER A 69 -29.24 -17.09 7.37
CA SER A 69 -29.84 -18.19 6.59
C SER A 69 -30.70 -19.10 7.46
N GLY A 70 -30.20 -19.48 8.64
CA GLY A 70 -30.96 -20.24 9.63
C GLY A 70 -32.23 -19.52 10.10
N ILE A 71 -32.13 -18.21 10.35
CA ILE A 71 -33.28 -17.38 10.75
C ILE A 71 -34.32 -17.26 9.63
N ARG A 72 -33.89 -17.18 8.35
CA ARG A 72 -34.81 -17.14 7.20
C ARG A 72 -35.58 -18.44 6.99
N ARG A 73 -35.05 -19.58 7.46
CA ARG A 73 -35.72 -20.88 7.38
C ARG A 73 -36.81 -21.07 8.45
N ILE A 74 -36.89 -20.19 9.45
CA ILE A 74 -37.97 -20.23 10.43
C ILE A 74 -39.26 -19.79 9.74
N PRO A 75 -40.36 -20.57 9.80
CA PRO A 75 -41.64 -20.19 9.23
C PRO A 75 -42.14 -18.86 9.81
N GLU A 76 -42.90 -18.09 9.02
CA GLU A 76 -43.55 -16.89 9.53
C GLU A 76 -44.54 -17.23 10.63
N PRO A 77 -44.67 -16.39 11.67
CA PRO A 77 -45.66 -16.61 12.69
C PRO A 77 -47.07 -16.53 12.08
N ALA A 78 -47.73 -17.68 11.96
CA ALA A 78 -49.08 -17.80 11.41
C ALA A 78 -50.17 -17.14 12.27
N THR A 79 -49.87 -16.84 13.53
CA THR A 79 -50.78 -16.18 14.47
C THR A 79 -50.00 -15.17 15.31
N ALA A 80 -50.63 -14.07 15.72
CA ALA A 80 -50.05 -13.13 16.69
C ALA A 80 -49.95 -13.80 18.07
N GLY A 81 -48.85 -13.54 18.78
CA GLY A 81 -48.51 -14.18 20.04
C GLY A 81 -49.05 -13.38 21.20
N PHE A 82 -48.90 -13.91 22.41
CA PHE A 82 -49.32 -13.20 23.63
C PHE A 82 -48.56 -11.88 23.87
N ARG A 83 -47.37 -11.72 23.27
CA ARG A 83 -46.65 -10.45 23.20
C ARG A 83 -46.48 -9.99 21.76
N PRO A 84 -46.54 -8.67 21.50
CA PRO A 84 -46.20 -8.11 20.20
C PRO A 84 -44.80 -8.58 19.78
N PRO A 85 -44.61 -8.99 18.51
CA PRO A 85 -43.29 -9.30 18.01
C PRO A 85 -42.40 -8.06 18.08
N LEU A 86 -41.12 -8.26 18.43
CA LEU A 86 -40.13 -7.19 18.36
C LEU A 86 -40.01 -6.71 16.91
N ASP A 87 -40.14 -5.40 16.69
CA ASP A 87 -39.91 -4.81 15.37
C ASP A 87 -38.42 -4.96 15.02
N PRO A 88 -38.07 -5.72 13.97
CA PRO A 88 -36.68 -5.90 13.57
C PRO A 88 -36.07 -4.62 12.96
N GLY A 89 -36.86 -3.55 12.79
CA GLY A 89 -36.39 -2.22 12.42
C GLY A 89 -35.69 -2.17 11.06
N ARG A 90 -34.98 -1.06 10.80
CA ARG A 90 -34.26 -0.86 9.52
C ARG A 90 -33.01 -1.75 9.41
N PRO A 91 -32.69 -2.24 8.20
CA PRO A 91 -31.51 -3.08 7.97
C PRO A 91 -30.22 -2.34 8.32
N VAL A 92 -29.23 -3.12 8.75
CA VAL A 92 -27.96 -2.67 9.35
C VAL A 92 -27.24 -1.61 8.50
N PHE A 93 -27.20 -1.80 7.17
CA PHE A 93 -26.58 -0.86 6.22
C PHE A 93 -27.41 0.39 5.88
N ARG A 94 -28.70 0.44 6.29
CA ARG A 94 -29.55 1.64 6.14
C ARG A 94 -29.65 2.47 7.43
N ARG A 95 -28.82 2.17 8.43
CA ARG A 95 -28.65 2.97 9.65
C ARG A 95 -27.38 3.82 9.51
N PRO A 96 -27.33 5.04 10.06
CA PRO A 96 -26.13 5.89 10.02
C PRO A 96 -24.90 5.17 10.58
N ALA A 97 -25.08 4.33 11.60
CA ALA A 97 -24.05 3.45 12.15
C ALA A 97 -23.43 2.50 11.10
N GLY A 98 -24.22 1.98 10.15
CA GLY A 98 -23.71 1.13 9.06
C GLY A 98 -22.97 1.89 7.97
N ILE A 99 -23.32 3.17 7.74
CA ILE A 99 -22.57 4.04 6.82
C ILE A 99 -21.23 4.43 7.45
N ILE A 100 -21.24 4.79 8.74
CA ILE A 100 -20.01 5.12 9.48
C ILE A 100 -19.07 3.90 9.53
N ALA A 101 -19.62 2.68 9.61
CA ALA A 101 -18.84 1.44 9.55
C ALA A 101 -18.17 1.16 8.20
N LEU A 102 -18.73 1.65 7.09
CA LEU A 102 -18.17 1.44 5.75
C LEU A 102 -16.92 2.28 5.51
N ILE A 103 -16.82 3.45 6.13
CA ILE A 103 -15.68 4.37 5.98
C ILE A 103 -14.34 3.72 6.38
N PRO A 104 -14.16 3.19 7.60
CA PRO A 104 -12.90 2.55 7.98
C PRO A 104 -12.64 1.27 7.18
N LEU A 105 -13.69 0.51 6.81
CA LEU A 105 -13.56 -0.68 5.97
C LEU A 105 -13.00 -0.34 4.58
N CYS A 106 -13.51 0.72 3.95
CA CYS A 106 -13.00 1.20 2.66
C CYS A 106 -11.58 1.73 2.77
N LEU A 107 -11.25 2.45 3.85
CA LEU A 107 -9.91 2.99 4.07
C LEU A 107 -8.87 1.89 4.26
N VAL A 108 -9.20 0.86 5.03
CA VAL A 108 -8.35 -0.32 5.20
C VAL A 108 -8.22 -1.09 3.89
N GLY A 109 -9.33 -1.34 3.19
CA GLY A 109 -9.30 -1.97 1.88
C GLY A 109 -8.41 -1.23 0.89
N LEU A 110 -8.46 0.11 0.91
CA LEU A 110 -7.59 0.96 0.10
C LEU A 110 -6.12 0.78 0.49
N VAL A 111 -5.77 0.79 1.78
CA VAL A 111 -4.38 0.60 2.24
C VAL A 111 -3.85 -0.79 1.86
N VAL A 112 -4.66 -1.84 2.08
CA VAL A 112 -4.28 -3.22 1.77
C VAL A 112 -4.07 -3.44 0.26
N VAL A 113 -4.76 -2.69 -0.60
CA VAL A 113 -4.57 -2.76 -2.06
C VAL A 113 -3.47 -1.82 -2.53
N ALA A 114 -3.41 -0.60 -2.00
CA ALA A 114 -2.47 0.43 -2.41
C ALA A 114 -1.03 0.06 -2.06
N ILE A 115 -0.77 -0.48 -0.87
CA ILE A 115 0.58 -0.89 -0.47
C ILE A 115 1.19 -1.93 -1.43
N PRO A 116 0.58 -3.11 -1.68
CA PRO A 116 1.17 -4.08 -2.59
C PRO A 116 1.22 -3.56 -4.03
N LEU A 117 0.23 -2.75 -4.45
CA LEU A 117 0.27 -2.11 -5.77
C LEU A 117 1.47 -1.18 -5.91
N LEU A 118 1.73 -0.33 -4.89
CA LEU A 118 2.89 0.56 -4.85
C LEU A 118 4.21 -0.22 -4.79
N VAL A 119 4.26 -1.34 -4.05
CA VAL A 119 5.43 -2.23 -4.03
C VAL A 119 5.69 -2.83 -5.42
N ILE A 120 4.65 -3.33 -6.10
CA ILE A 120 4.79 -3.86 -7.47
C ILE A 120 5.27 -2.75 -8.41
N ILE A 121 4.71 -1.55 -8.31
CA ILE A 121 5.14 -0.40 -9.10
C ILE A 121 6.61 -0.09 -8.84
N GLY A 122 7.06 -0.05 -7.58
CA GLY A 122 8.47 0.19 -7.23
C GLY A 122 9.43 -0.94 -7.61
N LEU A 123 8.93 -2.17 -7.79
CA LEU A 123 9.72 -3.27 -8.33
C LEU A 123 9.86 -3.21 -9.87
N VAL A 124 8.85 -2.67 -10.57
CA VAL A 124 8.85 -2.53 -12.04
C VAL A 124 9.53 -1.23 -12.50
N VAL A 125 9.26 -0.15 -11.79
CA VAL A 125 9.92 1.14 -11.91
C VAL A 125 11.01 1.13 -10.86
N GLY A 126 12.21 0.66 -11.22
CA GLY A 126 13.32 0.49 -10.27
C GLY A 126 13.51 1.70 -9.36
N PRO A 127 14.02 1.50 -8.12
CA PRO A 127 14.12 2.55 -7.13
C PRO A 127 14.83 3.77 -7.72
N SER A 128 14.17 4.93 -7.68
CA SER A 128 14.90 6.19 -7.80
C SER A 128 15.86 6.20 -6.61
N HIS A 129 17.15 5.97 -6.88
CA HIS A 129 18.21 5.88 -5.87
C HIS A 129 18.21 7.14 -4.98
N SER A 130 17.43 7.11 -3.90
CA SER A 130 17.68 7.91 -2.72
C SER A 130 18.77 7.18 -1.97
N GLY A 131 20.01 7.65 -2.13
CA GLY A 131 21.19 7.06 -1.50
C GLY A 131 21.03 6.97 0.01
N ASP A 132 20.97 5.73 0.51
CA ASP A 132 21.19 5.40 1.91
C ASP A 132 22.46 4.56 2.01
N THR A 133 23.48 5.18 2.58
CA THR A 133 24.87 4.73 2.67
C THR A 133 25.04 3.73 3.81
N THR A 134 25.19 2.45 3.49
CA THR A 134 26.00 1.50 4.28
C THR A 134 26.60 0.43 3.36
N ASP A 135 27.49 0.82 2.45
CA ASP A 135 28.52 -0.08 1.95
C ASP A 135 29.74 0.76 1.52
N ASN A 136 30.94 0.30 1.81
CA ASN A 136 32.19 1.03 1.52
C ASN A 136 32.62 0.89 0.04
N SER A 137 31.71 0.48 -0.84
CA SER A 137 31.86 0.57 -2.28
C SER A 137 31.47 1.99 -2.70
N VAL A 138 32.43 2.77 -3.17
CA VAL A 138 32.15 4.06 -3.81
C VAL A 138 31.36 3.74 -5.08
N ASP A 139 30.03 3.87 -5.02
CA ASP A 139 29.14 3.61 -6.15
C ASP A 139 29.28 4.77 -7.14
N HIS A 140 30.11 4.58 -8.16
CA HIS A 140 30.35 5.57 -9.19
C HIS A 140 29.17 5.55 -10.18
N PRO A 141 28.57 6.71 -10.49
CA PRO A 141 27.47 6.77 -11.45
C PRO A 141 27.95 6.36 -12.83
N THR A 142 27.22 5.47 -13.50
CA THR A 142 27.57 5.04 -14.87
C THR A 142 27.28 6.14 -15.89
N LEU A 143 28.24 6.40 -16.78
CA LEU A 143 28.14 7.33 -17.90
C LEU A 143 27.82 6.59 -19.20
N THR A 144 27.07 7.23 -20.09
CA THR A 144 26.68 6.67 -21.38
C THR A 144 27.16 7.55 -22.53
N VAL A 145 27.48 6.92 -23.66
CA VAL A 145 27.92 7.67 -24.85
C VAL A 145 26.82 8.63 -25.29
N GLY A 146 27.18 9.90 -25.50
CA GLY A 146 26.26 10.97 -25.85
C GLY A 146 25.68 11.72 -24.64
N SER A 147 25.86 11.24 -23.41
CA SER A 147 25.49 11.99 -22.21
C SER A 147 26.48 13.12 -21.90
N CYS A 148 26.08 14.02 -21.01
CA CYS A 148 26.96 15.04 -20.46
C CYS A 148 27.21 14.78 -18.98
N ALA A 149 28.32 15.32 -18.51
CA ALA A 149 28.75 15.20 -17.14
C ALA A 149 29.44 16.48 -16.68
N ARG A 150 29.60 16.59 -15.37
CA ARG A 150 30.45 17.58 -14.72
C ARG A 150 31.47 16.88 -13.85
N ASN A 151 32.64 17.49 -13.68
CA ASN A 151 33.62 17.00 -12.71
C ASN A 151 33.49 17.83 -11.43
N THR A 152 33.18 17.20 -10.30
CA THR A 152 33.06 17.90 -9.01
C THR A 152 34.39 18.04 -8.27
N THR A 153 35.48 17.52 -8.84
CA THR A 153 36.84 17.66 -8.30
C THR A 153 37.80 18.21 -9.35
N GLU A 154 38.98 18.65 -8.90
CA GLU A 154 40.03 19.16 -9.78
C GLU A 154 40.78 18.03 -10.47
N TRP A 155 41.15 18.23 -11.73
CA TRP A 155 41.94 17.28 -12.49
C TRP A 155 43.35 17.11 -11.88
N PRO A 156 43.93 15.90 -11.90
CA PRO A 156 43.51 14.70 -12.63
C PRO A 156 42.48 13.82 -11.91
N ALA A 157 42.04 14.20 -10.70
CA ALA A 157 41.02 13.43 -10.00
C ALA A 157 39.67 13.52 -10.72
N GLN A 158 38.88 12.46 -10.62
CA GLN A 158 37.59 12.34 -11.30
C GLN A 158 36.49 11.99 -10.29
N ASP A 159 35.54 12.90 -10.10
CA ASP A 159 34.24 12.66 -9.47
C ASP A 159 33.18 13.11 -10.48
N LEU A 160 32.93 12.22 -11.45
CA LEU A 160 32.08 12.55 -12.59
C LEU A 160 30.62 12.34 -12.20
N ARG A 161 29.80 13.36 -12.42
CA ARG A 161 28.35 13.32 -12.17
C ARG A 161 27.59 13.49 -13.48
N PRO A 162 26.61 12.63 -13.79
CA PRO A 162 25.72 12.84 -14.93
C PRO A 162 25.00 14.17 -14.78
N GLU A 163 25.01 14.97 -15.84
CA GLU A 163 24.38 16.29 -15.86
C GLU A 163 23.60 16.43 -17.18
N PRO A 164 22.40 17.03 -17.17
CA PRO A 164 21.68 17.32 -18.41
C PRO A 164 22.53 18.19 -19.33
N CYS A 165 22.64 17.84 -20.62
CA CYS A 165 23.45 18.58 -21.58
C CYS A 165 23.00 20.04 -21.80
N ASP A 166 21.74 20.35 -21.50
CA ASP A 166 21.19 21.70 -21.58
C ASP A 166 21.46 22.54 -20.31
N SER A 167 22.06 21.94 -19.27
CA SER A 167 22.41 22.60 -18.03
C SER A 167 23.67 23.45 -18.21
N PRO A 168 23.71 24.68 -17.66
CA PRO A 168 24.95 25.47 -17.63
C PRO A 168 26.04 24.85 -16.74
N ALA A 169 25.69 23.85 -15.92
CA ALA A 169 26.64 23.10 -15.11
C ALA A 169 27.28 21.91 -15.87
N ALA A 170 26.88 21.64 -17.12
CA ALA A 170 27.48 20.59 -17.93
C ALA A 170 28.84 21.06 -18.46
N GLU A 171 29.90 20.32 -18.12
CA GLU A 171 31.28 20.69 -18.44
C GLU A 171 31.90 19.77 -19.50
N LEU A 172 31.44 18.52 -19.55
CA LEU A 172 32.03 17.44 -20.33
C LEU A 172 30.94 16.71 -21.12
N ARG A 173 31.28 16.26 -22.32
CA ARG A 173 30.44 15.38 -23.14
C ARG A 173 31.12 14.04 -23.35
N VAL A 174 30.36 12.96 -23.20
CA VAL A 174 30.86 11.59 -23.22
C VAL A 174 30.83 11.03 -24.64
N TYR A 175 31.96 10.50 -25.10
CA TYR A 175 32.14 9.88 -26.42
C TYR A 175 32.72 8.48 -26.30
N ALA A 176 32.46 7.65 -27.32
CA ALA A 176 33.14 6.39 -27.50
C ALA A 176 34.56 6.63 -28.05
N PRO A 177 35.55 5.84 -27.65
CA PRO A 177 36.91 5.96 -28.18
C PRO A 177 36.97 5.55 -29.66
N GLU A 178 37.78 6.27 -30.43
CA GLU A 178 38.10 5.91 -31.81
C GLU A 178 39.40 5.09 -31.83
N LYS A 179 39.36 3.87 -32.37
CA LYS A 179 40.54 2.98 -32.46
C LYS A 179 41.26 2.79 -31.11
N ASN A 180 40.50 2.68 -30.02
CA ASN A 180 40.97 2.55 -28.63
C ASN A 180 41.71 3.78 -28.07
N SER A 181 41.54 4.95 -28.69
CA SER A 181 42.11 6.22 -28.20
C SER A 181 41.07 7.33 -28.23
N CYS A 182 41.22 8.31 -27.34
CA CYS A 182 40.41 9.53 -27.37
C CYS A 182 41.01 10.57 -28.32
N ALA A 183 40.19 11.50 -28.79
CA ALA A 183 40.67 12.57 -29.65
C ALA A 183 41.63 13.50 -28.89
N ALA A 184 42.46 14.23 -29.64
CA ALA A 184 43.39 15.19 -29.02
C ALA A 184 42.61 16.27 -28.24
N GLY A 185 42.90 16.40 -26.95
CA GLY A 185 42.22 17.34 -26.04
C GLY A 185 41.08 16.72 -25.21
N ASP A 186 40.78 15.43 -25.42
CA ASP A 186 39.82 14.68 -24.61
C ASP A 186 40.51 14.02 -23.40
N TYR A 187 39.74 13.85 -22.33
CA TYR A 187 40.18 13.13 -21.13
C TYR A 187 39.64 11.69 -21.12
N LEU A 188 40.42 10.76 -20.57
CA LEU A 188 39.99 9.39 -20.39
C LEU A 188 39.22 9.27 -19.08
N ALA A 189 37.97 8.79 -19.13
CA ALA A 189 37.24 8.45 -17.92
C ALA A 189 37.83 7.18 -17.28
N TYR A 190 37.80 7.09 -15.95
CA TYR A 190 38.12 5.82 -15.28
C TYR A 190 37.08 4.74 -15.63
N LEU A 191 37.50 3.46 -15.59
CA LEU A 191 36.69 2.33 -16.06
C LEU A 191 35.44 2.10 -15.20
N GLU A 192 35.48 2.54 -13.95
CA GLU A 192 34.39 2.47 -12.97
C GLU A 192 33.18 3.31 -13.41
N TYR A 193 33.37 4.31 -14.26
CA TYR A 193 32.29 5.11 -14.83
C TYR A 193 31.62 4.47 -16.05
N SER A 194 32.13 3.33 -16.54
CA SER A 194 31.55 2.61 -17.68
C SER A 194 30.81 1.36 -17.21
N LYS A 195 29.56 1.21 -17.66
CA LYS A 195 28.74 0.03 -17.36
C LYS A 195 29.39 -1.28 -17.82
N ASP A 196 30.09 -1.22 -18.96
CA ASP A 196 30.69 -2.39 -19.61
C ASP A 196 32.20 -2.49 -19.34
N GLY A 197 32.75 -1.64 -18.46
CA GLY A 197 34.19 -1.57 -18.19
C GLY A 197 35.02 -1.14 -19.41
N THR A 198 34.42 -0.42 -20.35
CA THR A 198 35.09 0.13 -21.54
C THR A 198 35.57 1.55 -21.28
N SER A 199 36.70 1.95 -21.88
CA SER A 199 37.17 3.32 -21.78
C SER A 199 36.19 4.29 -22.46
N LEU A 200 35.87 5.38 -21.77
CA LEU A 200 35.05 6.48 -22.30
C LEU A 200 35.92 7.73 -22.47
N CYS A 201 35.59 8.54 -23.46
CA CYS A 201 36.26 9.81 -23.74
C CYS A 201 35.40 10.98 -23.28
N LEU A 202 36.03 11.95 -22.63
CA LEU A 202 35.40 13.13 -22.06
C LEU A 202 35.87 14.37 -22.82
N HIS A 203 34.99 14.92 -23.64
CA HIS A 203 35.27 16.13 -24.41
C HIS A 203 34.80 17.39 -23.66
N PRO A 204 35.67 18.37 -23.39
CA PRO A 204 35.29 19.61 -22.73
C PRO A 204 34.32 20.44 -23.57
N LEU A 205 33.25 20.93 -22.94
CA LEU A 205 32.34 21.88 -23.55
C LEU A 205 32.97 23.29 -23.55
N LYS A 206 32.65 24.10 -24.58
CA LYS A 206 33.21 25.45 -24.76
C LYS A 206 32.97 26.30 -23.49
N GLY A 207 34.06 26.77 -22.87
CA GLY A 207 34.02 27.55 -21.62
C GLY A 207 34.54 26.81 -20.39
N HIS A 208 34.70 25.49 -20.47
CA HIS A 208 35.18 24.62 -19.37
C HIS A 208 36.48 23.89 -19.73
N ALA A 209 37.29 24.48 -20.63
CA ALA A 209 38.60 23.93 -20.96
C ALA A 209 39.49 23.92 -19.71
N VAL A 210 39.90 22.73 -19.28
CA VAL A 210 40.70 22.52 -18.08
C VAL A 210 42.11 23.08 -18.32
N GLN A 211 42.49 24.09 -17.55
CA GLN A 211 43.85 24.61 -17.56
C GLN A 211 44.76 23.66 -16.77
N HIS A 212 45.68 22.99 -17.48
CA HIS A 212 46.78 22.28 -16.85
C HIS A 212 47.70 23.31 -16.17
N ARG A 213 47.81 23.25 -14.85
CA ARG A 213 48.78 24.02 -14.06
C ARG A 213 49.92 23.10 -13.61
#